data_AF-A0A2R6DVX9-F1
#
_entry.id   AF-A0A2R6DVX9-F1
#
_cell.length_a   1.000
_cell.length_b   1.000
_cell.length_c   1.000
_cell.angle_alpha   90.00
_cell.angle_beta   90.00
_cell.angle_gamma   90.00
#
_symmetry.space_group_name_H-M   'P 1'
#
loop_
_entity.id
_entity.type
_entity.pdbx_description
1 polymer ?
#
loop_
_entity_poly.entity_id
_entity_poly.type
_entity_poly.pdbx_seq_one_letter_code
_entity_poly.pdbx_strand_id
1 'polypeptide(L)'
;MNFEERFGTDSPLIGMVHLPALPGAPGYGGRREAIRAAALGDARALAEAGFDGLLVENFGDIPFYPDDVPKHVVAEMTAIARELDIAVDLPWGANVLRNDAGAALSVAAAAGGAFVRGATRDVPVLVGSGVTPDNAAVLLELADGAIVGTAVKRDGVTANRVDPERARALVEAAVGEEAAGSDAATEPPAENEPEVAGEPEAGGE
;
A
#
# COMPACT_ATOMS: atom_id res chain seq x y z
N MET A 1 6.47 -12.11 -2.54
CA MET A 1 5.59 -13.23 -2.92
C MET A 1 6.26 -13.91 -4.10
N ASN A 2 6.36 -15.25 -4.10
CA ASN A 2 6.80 -16.00 -5.27
C ASN A 2 5.56 -16.25 -6.15
N PHE A 3 5.52 -15.67 -7.35
CA PHE A 3 4.34 -15.76 -8.22
C PHE A 3 4.19 -17.16 -8.81
N GLU A 4 5.28 -17.80 -9.22
CA GLU A 4 5.30 -19.21 -9.63
C GLU A 4 4.69 -20.13 -8.57
N GLU A 5 5.08 -19.98 -7.30
CA GLU A 5 4.55 -20.80 -6.20
C GLU A 5 3.05 -20.58 -5.97
N ARG A 6 2.57 -19.34 -6.11
CA ARG A 6 1.18 -19.00 -5.78
C ARG A 6 0.22 -19.23 -6.94
N PHE A 7 0.64 -18.90 -8.15
CA PHE A 7 -0.20 -18.85 -9.36
C PHE A 7 0.20 -19.87 -10.41
N GLY A 8 1.32 -20.58 -10.24
CA GLY A 8 1.85 -21.50 -11.26
C GLY A 8 2.50 -20.79 -12.45
N THR A 9 2.71 -19.47 -12.35
CA THR A 9 3.38 -18.64 -13.35
C THR A 9 3.98 -17.39 -12.72
N ASP A 10 5.13 -16.95 -13.23
CA ASP A 10 5.74 -15.66 -12.89
C ASP A 10 5.00 -14.44 -13.47
N SER A 11 4.01 -14.63 -14.35
CA SER A 11 3.26 -13.54 -14.99
C SER A 11 1.74 -13.78 -14.96
N PRO A 12 1.12 -13.78 -13.77
CA PRO A 12 -0.27 -14.19 -13.62
C PRO A 12 -1.25 -13.18 -14.22
N LEU A 13 -2.23 -13.69 -14.95
CA LEU A 13 -3.43 -12.99 -15.36
C LEU A 13 -4.51 -13.13 -14.28
N ILE A 14 -4.89 -12.00 -13.67
CA ILE A 14 -5.88 -11.96 -12.59
C ILE A 14 -7.18 -11.36 -13.13
N GLY A 15 -8.27 -12.11 -13.01
CA GLY A 15 -9.59 -11.71 -13.48
C GLY A 15 -10.39 -10.99 -12.40
N MET A 16 -11.04 -9.87 -12.75
CA MET A 16 -11.91 -9.15 -11.82
C MET A 16 -13.28 -9.83 -11.70
N VAL A 17 -13.73 -10.04 -10.46
CA VAL A 17 -15.09 -10.44 -10.12
C VAL A 17 -15.78 -9.24 -9.47
N HIS A 18 -16.53 -8.48 -10.26
CA HIS A 18 -17.24 -7.31 -9.79
C HIS A 18 -18.58 -7.70 -9.17
N LEU A 19 -18.73 -7.45 -7.88
CA LEU A 19 -19.98 -7.72 -7.19
C LEU A 19 -21.04 -6.67 -7.60
N PRO A 20 -22.28 -7.10 -7.89
CA PRO A 20 -23.43 -6.20 -7.89
C PRO A 20 -23.61 -5.52 -6.53
N ALA A 21 -24.45 -4.48 -6.47
CA ALA A 21 -24.74 -3.73 -5.26
C ALA A 21 -25.09 -4.65 -4.07
N LEU A 22 -24.35 -4.52 -2.98
CA LEU A 22 -24.53 -5.32 -1.77
C LEU A 22 -25.65 -4.75 -0.88
N PRO A 23 -26.23 -5.56 0.04
CA PRO A 23 -27.16 -5.05 1.04
C PRO A 23 -26.61 -3.82 1.76
N GLY A 24 -27.33 -2.69 1.67
CA GLY A 24 -26.89 -1.40 2.21
C GLY A 24 -26.62 -0.35 1.13
N ALA A 25 -26.24 -0.77 -0.08
CA ALA A 25 -26.07 0.13 -1.22
C ALA A 25 -27.44 0.49 -1.83
N PRO A 26 -27.63 1.74 -2.33
CA PRO A 26 -28.87 2.15 -2.99
C PRO A 26 -29.29 1.27 -4.17
N GLY A 27 -28.33 0.69 -4.88
CA GLY A 27 -28.57 -0.20 -6.03
C GLY A 27 -28.97 -1.63 -5.66
N TYR A 28 -29.06 -1.99 -4.37
CA TYR A 28 -29.33 -3.37 -3.97
C TYR A 28 -30.73 -3.83 -4.37
N GLY A 29 -30.80 -4.80 -5.29
CA GLY A 29 -32.05 -5.35 -5.82
C GLY A 29 -32.78 -6.33 -4.90
N GLY A 30 -32.42 -6.42 -3.61
CA GLY A 30 -33.14 -7.21 -2.61
C GLY A 30 -32.88 -8.72 -2.63
N ARG A 31 -31.97 -9.23 -3.47
CA ARG A 31 -31.71 -10.67 -3.65
C ARG A 31 -30.24 -11.01 -3.52
N ARG A 32 -29.82 -11.59 -2.38
CA ARG A 32 -28.43 -12.04 -2.16
C ARG A 32 -28.03 -13.16 -3.13
N GLU A 33 -28.99 -14.02 -3.47
CA GLU A 33 -28.80 -15.12 -4.42
C GLU A 33 -28.39 -14.62 -5.80
N ALA A 34 -28.87 -13.44 -6.21
CA ALA A 34 -28.50 -12.84 -7.49
C ALA A 34 -27.04 -12.34 -7.49
N ILE A 35 -26.60 -11.72 -6.38
CA ILE A 35 -25.20 -11.30 -6.19
C ILE A 35 -24.28 -12.52 -6.24
N ARG A 36 -24.63 -13.55 -5.47
CA ARG A 36 -23.90 -14.83 -5.43
C ARG A 36 -23.83 -15.49 -6.82
N ALA A 37 -24.95 -15.58 -7.52
CA ALA A 37 -25.01 -16.19 -8.84
C ALA A 37 -24.14 -15.44 -9.86
N ALA A 38 -24.15 -14.10 -9.83
CA ALA A 38 -23.28 -13.29 -10.69
C ALA A 38 -21.80 -13.53 -10.37
N ALA A 39 -21.39 -13.42 -9.10
CA ALA A 39 -20.01 -13.61 -8.68
C ALA A 39 -19.46 -15.00 -9.04
N LEU A 40 -20.24 -16.05 -8.78
CA LEU A 40 -19.87 -17.42 -9.13
C LEU A 40 -19.88 -17.67 -10.65
N GLY A 41 -20.73 -16.97 -11.40
CA GLY A 41 -20.75 -17.02 -12.86
C GLY A 41 -19.44 -16.47 -13.45
N ASP A 42 -19.05 -15.27 -13.02
CA ASP A 42 -17.81 -14.63 -13.46
C ASP A 42 -16.57 -15.43 -13.07
N ALA A 43 -16.50 -15.89 -11.82
CA ALA A 43 -15.36 -16.66 -11.33
C ALA A 43 -15.14 -17.96 -12.10
N ARG A 44 -16.21 -18.70 -12.41
CA ARG A 44 -16.13 -19.92 -13.23
C ARG A 44 -15.73 -19.61 -14.65
N ALA A 45 -16.30 -18.56 -15.27
CA ALA A 45 -15.94 -18.17 -16.62
C ALA A 45 -14.45 -17.78 -16.72
N LEU A 46 -13.93 -17.06 -15.73
CA LEU A 46 -12.51 -16.69 -15.65
C LEU A 46 -11.62 -17.93 -15.48
N ALA A 47 -12.02 -18.86 -14.59
CA ALA A 47 -11.29 -20.12 -14.40
C ALA A 47 -11.29 -21.00 -15.66
N GLU A 48 -12.43 -21.15 -16.33
CA GLU A 48 -12.57 -21.89 -17.58
C GLU A 48 -11.77 -21.24 -18.74
N ALA A 49 -11.61 -19.92 -18.71
CA ALA A 49 -10.79 -19.18 -19.67
C ALA A 49 -9.28 -19.31 -19.41
N GLY A 50 -8.86 -19.90 -18.29
CA GLY A 50 -7.47 -20.10 -17.94
C GLY A 50 -6.80 -18.90 -17.28
N PHE A 51 -7.56 -18.06 -16.55
CA PHE A 51 -6.95 -17.07 -15.66
C PHE A 51 -6.21 -17.75 -14.50
N ASP A 52 -5.11 -17.15 -14.08
CA ASP A 52 -4.26 -17.68 -13.03
C ASP A 52 -4.78 -17.32 -11.63
N GLY A 53 -5.64 -16.31 -11.52
CA GLY A 53 -6.25 -15.92 -10.26
C GLY A 53 -7.44 -14.98 -10.41
N LEU A 54 -8.08 -14.66 -9.28
CA LEU A 54 -9.29 -13.83 -9.22
C LEU A 54 -9.11 -12.64 -8.26
N LEU A 55 -9.82 -11.53 -8.51
CA LEU A 55 -9.89 -10.39 -7.59
C LEU A 55 -11.36 -9.96 -7.41
N VAL A 56 -11.92 -10.19 -6.22
CA VAL A 56 -13.30 -9.80 -5.89
C VAL A 56 -13.37 -8.36 -5.42
N GLU A 57 -14.34 -7.59 -5.92
CA GLU A 57 -14.49 -6.16 -5.64
C GLU A 57 -15.96 -5.74 -5.46
N ASN A 58 -16.25 -4.88 -4.48
CA ASN A 58 -17.59 -4.33 -4.25
C ASN A 58 -17.98 -3.18 -5.21
N PHE A 59 -17.72 -3.36 -6.51
CA PHE A 59 -17.93 -2.35 -7.55
C PHE A 59 -19.36 -1.79 -7.62
N GLY A 60 -20.36 -2.62 -7.31
CA GLY A 60 -21.76 -2.23 -7.35
C GLY A 60 -22.23 -1.33 -6.19
N ASP A 61 -21.42 -1.10 -5.15
CA ASP A 61 -21.80 -0.29 -3.98
C ASP A 61 -21.76 1.22 -4.27
N ILE A 62 -22.48 1.65 -5.31
CA ILE A 62 -22.53 3.05 -5.74
C ILE A 62 -23.65 3.79 -4.99
N PRO A 63 -23.37 4.95 -4.37
CA PRO A 63 -22.07 5.61 -4.25
C PRO A 63 -21.17 4.97 -3.19
N PHE A 64 -19.85 5.00 -3.42
CA PHE A 64 -18.87 4.39 -2.53
C PHE A 64 -18.71 5.15 -1.20
N TYR A 65 -18.44 4.41 -0.12
CA TYR A 65 -18.04 4.98 1.16
C TYR A 65 -16.67 5.68 1.02
N PRO A 66 -16.47 6.85 1.65
CA PRO A 66 -15.27 7.64 1.41
C PRO A 66 -13.99 7.04 2.00
N ASP A 67 -14.12 6.37 3.15
CA ASP A 67 -13.02 5.82 3.95
C ASP A 67 -13.30 4.32 4.20
N ASP A 68 -13.83 3.97 5.38
CA ASP A 68 -14.18 2.60 5.72
C ASP A 68 -15.57 2.20 5.20
N VAL A 69 -15.69 0.95 4.76
CA VAL A 69 -17.00 0.37 4.50
C VAL A 69 -17.67 -0.07 5.81
N PRO A 70 -19.02 -0.02 5.90
CA PRO A 70 -19.72 -0.56 7.05
C PRO A 70 -19.44 -2.05 7.23
N LYS A 71 -19.55 -2.52 8.48
CA LYS A 71 -19.34 -3.93 8.85
C LYS A 71 -20.18 -4.92 8.04
N HIS A 72 -21.37 -4.51 7.58
CA HIS A 72 -22.21 -5.37 6.75
C HIS A 72 -21.59 -5.61 5.36
N VAL A 73 -20.89 -4.64 4.77
CA VAL A 73 -20.17 -4.83 3.49
C VAL A 73 -19.07 -5.87 3.68
N VAL A 74 -18.26 -5.74 4.75
CA VAL A 74 -17.24 -6.72 5.10
C VAL A 74 -17.84 -8.11 5.25
N ALA A 75 -18.97 -8.24 5.95
CA ALA A 75 -19.66 -9.51 6.17
C ALA A 75 -20.18 -10.12 4.86
N GLU A 76 -20.83 -9.33 4.00
CA GLU A 76 -21.36 -9.80 2.71
C GLU A 76 -20.23 -10.21 1.76
N MET A 77 -19.16 -9.40 1.65
CA MET A 77 -17.98 -9.74 0.87
C MET A 77 -17.31 -11.01 1.39
N THR A 78 -17.18 -11.19 2.71
CA THR A 78 -16.61 -12.40 3.30
C THR A 78 -17.43 -13.64 2.96
N ALA A 79 -18.76 -13.54 3.04
CA ALA A 79 -19.64 -14.64 2.69
C ALA A 79 -19.46 -15.03 1.21
N ILE A 80 -19.52 -14.08 0.29
CA ILE A 80 -19.36 -14.33 -1.15
C ILE A 80 -17.96 -14.86 -1.46
N ALA A 81 -16.92 -14.28 -0.87
CA ALA A 81 -15.54 -14.72 -1.05
C ALA A 81 -15.31 -16.15 -0.60
N ARG A 82 -15.95 -16.57 0.51
CA ARG A 82 -15.88 -17.96 0.97
C ARG A 82 -16.50 -18.93 -0.04
N GLU A 83 -17.55 -18.49 -0.73
CA GLU A 83 -18.18 -19.32 -1.77
C GLU A 83 -17.33 -19.39 -3.04
N LEU A 84 -16.63 -18.31 -3.39
CA LEU A 84 -15.65 -18.30 -4.48
C LEU A 84 -14.52 -19.29 -4.19
N ASP A 85 -13.95 -19.25 -2.98
CA ASP A 85 -12.88 -20.14 -2.52
C ASP A 85 -13.24 -21.63 -2.64
N ILE A 86 -14.52 -21.97 -2.46
CA ILE A 86 -15.02 -23.34 -2.59
C ILE A 86 -15.30 -23.71 -4.06
N ALA A 87 -15.70 -22.74 -4.88
CA ALA A 87 -16.24 -22.99 -6.21
C ALA A 87 -15.18 -23.14 -7.31
N VAL A 88 -13.99 -22.57 -7.12
CA VAL A 88 -12.90 -22.57 -8.11
C VAL A 88 -11.57 -22.84 -7.44
N ASP A 89 -10.70 -23.62 -8.09
CA ASP A 89 -9.36 -23.94 -7.60
C ASP A 89 -8.34 -22.92 -8.13
N LEU A 90 -8.57 -21.64 -7.82
CA LEU A 90 -7.68 -20.54 -8.19
C LEU A 90 -7.35 -19.68 -6.96
N PRO A 91 -6.11 -19.18 -6.85
CA PRO A 91 -5.78 -18.12 -5.91
C PRO A 91 -6.66 -16.89 -6.16
N TRP A 92 -7.22 -16.33 -5.09
CA TRP A 92 -8.06 -15.14 -5.19
C TRP A 92 -7.67 -14.07 -4.17
N GLY A 93 -7.94 -12.81 -4.49
CA GLY A 93 -7.76 -11.69 -3.57
C GLY A 93 -8.98 -10.80 -3.46
N ALA A 94 -8.94 -9.88 -2.49
CA ALA A 94 -10.01 -8.90 -2.27
C ALA A 94 -9.55 -7.47 -2.59
N ASN A 95 -10.45 -6.67 -3.16
CA ASN A 95 -10.35 -5.22 -3.25
C ASN A 95 -11.62 -4.60 -2.67
N VAL A 96 -11.48 -3.71 -1.69
CA VAL A 96 -12.61 -2.93 -1.18
C VAL A 96 -12.43 -1.49 -1.65
N LEU A 97 -13.40 -1.02 -2.43
CA LEU A 97 -13.29 0.26 -3.13
C LEU A 97 -13.17 1.43 -2.17
N ARG A 98 -12.55 2.50 -2.69
CA ARG A 98 -12.07 3.66 -1.93
C ARG A 98 -10.96 3.33 -0.93
N ASN A 99 -10.28 2.20 -1.15
CA ASN A 99 -9.03 1.83 -0.53
C ASN A 99 -9.15 1.44 0.96
N ASP A 100 -10.23 0.76 1.30
CA ASP A 100 -10.36 0.12 2.61
C ASP A 100 -9.55 -1.18 2.65
N ALA A 101 -8.23 -1.03 2.75
CA ALA A 101 -7.30 -2.16 2.81
C ALA A 101 -7.52 -3.03 4.07
N GLY A 102 -8.01 -2.43 5.16
CA GLY A 102 -8.33 -3.14 6.40
C GLY A 102 -9.49 -4.11 6.21
N ALA A 103 -10.56 -3.68 5.55
CA ALA A 103 -11.68 -4.53 5.16
C ALA A 103 -11.24 -5.60 4.16
N ALA A 104 -10.46 -5.25 3.13
CA ALA A 104 -9.95 -6.22 2.15
C ALA A 104 -9.13 -7.33 2.82
N LEU A 105 -8.24 -6.97 3.74
CA LEU A 105 -7.46 -7.91 4.53
C LEU A 105 -8.33 -8.78 5.43
N SER A 106 -9.34 -8.17 6.07
CA SER A 106 -10.28 -8.91 6.93
C SER A 106 -11.07 -9.95 6.15
N VAL A 107 -11.57 -9.59 4.95
CA VAL A 107 -12.28 -10.50 4.04
C VAL A 107 -11.36 -11.64 3.59
N ALA A 108 -10.16 -11.32 3.10
CA ALA A 108 -9.20 -12.31 2.62
C ALA A 108 -8.81 -13.29 3.73
N ALA A 109 -8.40 -12.78 4.89
CA ALA A 109 -7.99 -13.61 6.03
C ALA A 109 -9.11 -14.53 6.53
N ALA A 110 -10.36 -14.06 6.54
CA ALA A 110 -11.49 -14.84 7.03
C ALA A 110 -11.97 -15.90 6.02
N ALA A 111 -11.84 -15.66 4.71
CA ALA A 111 -12.40 -16.51 3.68
C ALA A 111 -11.39 -17.45 2.98
N GLY A 112 -10.08 -17.26 3.17
CA GLY A 112 -9.02 -18.07 2.54
C GLY A 112 -8.24 -17.37 1.42
N GLY A 113 -8.33 -16.04 1.33
CA GLY A 113 -7.72 -15.24 0.27
C GLY A 113 -6.20 -15.28 0.24
N ALA A 114 -5.66 -15.22 -0.98
CA ALA A 114 -4.25 -15.24 -1.33
C ALA A 114 -3.55 -13.88 -1.19
N PHE A 115 -4.25 -12.80 -1.52
CA PHE A 115 -3.71 -11.45 -1.60
C PHE A 115 -4.81 -10.40 -1.42
N VAL A 116 -4.41 -9.14 -1.33
CA VAL A 116 -5.32 -7.99 -1.33
C VAL A 116 -4.81 -6.94 -2.30
N ARG A 117 -5.72 -6.16 -2.87
CA ARG A 117 -5.39 -4.94 -3.62
C ARG A 117 -5.77 -3.73 -2.77
N GLY A 118 -4.85 -2.78 -2.66
CA GLY A 118 -5.06 -1.47 -2.04
C GLY A 118 -4.07 -0.46 -2.61
N ALA A 119 -4.46 0.81 -2.66
CA ALA A 119 -3.58 1.95 -2.84
C ALA A 119 -2.97 2.32 -1.48
N THR A 120 -1.73 1.94 -1.19
CA THR A 120 -1.07 2.28 0.08
C THR A 120 -0.92 3.79 0.22
N ARG A 121 -1.75 4.43 1.05
CA ARG A 121 -1.60 5.85 1.42
C ARG A 121 -1.12 6.07 2.86
N ASP A 122 -1.23 5.07 3.74
CA ASP A 122 -0.89 5.21 5.18
C ASP A 122 -0.13 4.00 5.79
N VAL A 123 0.56 3.21 4.96
CA VAL A 123 1.43 2.10 5.41
C VAL A 123 2.81 2.34 4.81
N PRO A 124 3.91 2.31 5.60
CA PRO A 124 5.25 2.44 5.05
C PRO A 124 5.51 1.40 3.95
N VAL A 125 5.64 1.88 2.72
CA VAL A 125 5.97 1.09 1.55
C VAL A 125 7.48 0.94 1.49
N LEU A 126 7.98 -0.26 1.76
CA LEU A 126 9.40 -0.55 1.59
C LEU A 126 9.64 -1.23 0.23
N VAL A 127 10.46 -0.63 -0.62
CA VAL A 127 10.91 -1.23 -1.87
C VAL A 127 12.00 -2.26 -1.61
N GLY A 128 11.79 -3.50 -2.00
CA GLY A 128 12.75 -4.59 -1.86
C GLY A 128 13.16 -5.17 -3.21
N SER A 129 14.35 -5.77 -3.25
CA SER A 129 14.95 -6.35 -4.47
C SER A 129 15.37 -5.32 -5.52
N GLY A 130 16.58 -5.46 -6.08
CA GLY A 130 17.05 -4.59 -7.17
C GLY A 130 17.43 -3.15 -6.80
N VAL A 131 17.37 -2.78 -5.51
CA VAL A 131 17.83 -1.47 -5.02
C VAL A 131 19.37 -1.41 -5.10
N THR A 132 19.89 -0.46 -5.86
CA THR A 132 21.32 -0.18 -6.07
C THR A 132 21.60 1.30 -5.81
N PRO A 133 22.87 1.71 -5.67
CA PRO A 133 23.21 3.13 -5.58
C PRO A 133 22.67 3.95 -6.77
N ASP A 134 22.57 3.36 -7.96
CA ASP A 134 22.13 4.08 -9.16
C ASP A 134 20.63 4.41 -9.17
N ASN A 135 19.80 3.69 -8.40
CA ASN A 135 18.34 3.84 -8.42
C ASN A 135 17.71 4.12 -7.05
N ALA A 136 18.49 4.09 -5.96
CA ALA A 136 17.99 4.25 -4.60
C ALA A 136 17.22 5.57 -4.41
N ALA A 137 17.76 6.69 -4.89
CA ALA A 137 17.12 8.00 -4.79
C ALA A 137 15.73 8.03 -5.44
N VAL A 138 15.63 7.64 -6.72
CA VAL A 138 14.35 7.64 -7.47
C VAL A 138 13.34 6.66 -6.86
N LEU A 139 13.80 5.52 -6.35
CA LEU A 139 12.90 4.55 -5.71
C LEU A 139 12.37 5.06 -4.36
N LEU A 140 13.16 5.82 -3.60
CA LEU A 140 12.77 6.43 -2.33
C LEU A 140 11.89 7.67 -2.51
N GLU A 141 11.85 8.30 -3.69
CA GLU A 141 10.82 9.30 -4.02
C GLU A 141 9.41 8.68 -4.07
N LEU A 142 9.32 7.36 -4.31
CA LEU A 142 8.07 6.63 -4.51
C LEU A 142 7.72 5.68 -3.35
N ALA A 143 8.64 5.46 -2.42
CA ALA A 143 8.53 4.48 -1.34
C ALA A 143 9.08 5.06 -0.02
N ASP A 144 8.48 4.69 1.10
CA ASP A 144 8.86 5.16 2.44
C ASP A 144 10.17 4.57 2.97
N GLY A 145 10.75 3.59 2.26
CA GLY A 145 12.06 3.04 2.58
C GLY A 145 12.46 1.89 1.65
N ALA A 146 13.64 1.30 1.88
CA ALA A 146 14.18 0.25 1.02
C ALA A 146 14.78 -0.93 1.81
N ILE A 147 14.58 -2.15 1.30
CA ILE A 147 15.19 -3.39 1.80
C ILE A 147 16.27 -3.81 0.82
N VAL A 148 17.54 -3.63 1.22
CA VAL A 148 18.69 -3.84 0.34
C VAL A 148 19.47 -5.11 0.70
N GLY A 149 19.59 -6.00 -0.26
CA GLY A 149 20.33 -7.26 -0.13
C GLY A 149 21.60 -7.24 -0.97
N THR A 150 21.50 -7.73 -2.20
CA THR A 150 22.64 -8.03 -3.08
C THR A 150 23.57 -6.85 -3.34
N ALA A 151 23.04 -5.62 -3.46
CA ALA A 151 23.86 -4.44 -3.79
C ALA A 151 24.95 -4.12 -2.75
N VAL A 152 24.71 -4.44 -1.48
CA VAL A 152 25.67 -4.20 -0.39
C VAL A 152 26.55 -5.42 -0.10
N LYS A 153 26.39 -6.54 -0.80
CA LYS A 153 27.23 -7.74 -0.61
C LYS A 153 28.51 -7.65 -1.44
N ARG A 154 29.59 -8.27 -0.94
CA ARG A 154 30.83 -8.42 -1.71
C ARG A 154 30.54 -9.09 -3.05
N ASP A 155 31.07 -8.51 -4.12
CA ASP A 155 30.91 -8.95 -5.50
C ASP A 155 29.45 -9.01 -6.00
N GLY A 156 28.49 -8.42 -5.27
CA GLY A 156 27.07 -8.53 -5.61
C GLY A 156 26.54 -9.98 -5.53
N VAL A 157 27.13 -10.82 -4.67
CA VAL A 157 26.66 -12.20 -4.47
C VAL A 157 25.88 -12.28 -3.16
N THR A 158 24.62 -12.69 -3.21
CA THR A 158 23.71 -12.71 -2.06
C THR A 158 24.24 -13.49 -0.85
N ALA A 159 24.96 -14.60 -1.12
CA ALA A 159 25.55 -15.46 -0.10
C ALA A 159 26.76 -14.85 0.62
N ASN A 160 27.36 -13.79 0.07
CA ASN A 160 28.54 -13.16 0.65
C ASN A 160 28.20 -12.27 1.85
N ARG A 161 29.24 -11.88 2.60
CA ARG A 161 29.12 -10.86 3.66
C ARG A 161 28.86 -9.48 3.04
N VAL A 162 28.28 -8.59 3.86
CA VAL A 162 28.12 -7.17 3.52
C VAL A 162 29.52 -6.56 3.36
N ASP A 163 29.67 -5.77 2.31
CA ASP A 163 30.81 -4.92 2.06
C ASP A 163 30.53 -3.52 2.65
N PRO A 164 31.33 -3.05 3.63
CA PRO A 164 31.12 -1.76 4.25
C PRO A 164 31.19 -0.58 3.28
N GLU A 165 32.00 -0.65 2.23
CA GLU A 165 32.15 0.45 1.27
C GLU A 165 30.92 0.53 0.37
N ARG A 166 30.41 -0.61 -0.08
CA ARG A 166 29.17 -0.68 -0.89
C ARG A 166 27.94 -0.26 -0.09
N ALA A 167 27.89 -0.59 1.19
CA ALA A 167 26.83 -0.14 2.09
C ALA A 167 26.84 1.39 2.27
N ARG A 168 28.03 2.00 2.45
CA ARG A 168 28.16 3.45 2.54
C ARG A 168 27.75 4.14 1.24
N ALA A 169 28.23 3.65 0.10
CA ALA A 169 27.88 4.20 -1.21
C ALA A 169 26.36 4.16 -1.48
N LEU A 170 25.68 3.09 -1.05
CA LEU A 170 24.22 3.02 -1.12
C LEU A 170 23.54 4.04 -0.22
N VAL A 171 24.02 4.22 1.01
CA VAL A 171 23.47 5.22 1.93
C VAL A 171 23.64 6.62 1.34
N GLU A 172 24.85 6.97 0.90
CA GLU A 172 25.13 8.26 0.26
C GLU A 172 24.21 8.53 -0.93
N ALA A 173 24.01 7.52 -1.79
CA ALA A 173 23.10 7.63 -2.92
C ALA A 173 21.61 7.73 -2.53
N ALA A 174 21.23 7.24 -1.34
CA ALA A 174 19.86 7.27 -0.85
C ALA A 174 19.49 8.59 -0.13
N VAL A 175 20.44 9.26 0.54
CA VAL A 175 20.18 10.52 1.25
C VAL A 175 20.26 11.77 0.37
N GLY A 176 20.95 11.70 -0.79
CA GLY A 176 21.23 12.90 -1.59
C GLY A 176 22.14 13.90 -0.86
N GLU A 177 22.72 14.87 -1.58
CA GLU A 177 23.69 15.83 -1.02
C GLU A 177 23.11 16.89 -0.04
N GLU A 178 21.83 16.86 0.31
CA GLU A 178 21.18 17.94 1.08
C GLU A 178 21.26 17.79 2.61
N ALA A 179 21.82 16.71 3.17
CA ALA A 179 21.91 16.48 4.62
C ALA A 179 23.30 16.77 5.26
N ALA A 180 24.15 17.57 4.61
CA ALA A 180 25.49 17.92 5.12
C ALA A 180 25.64 19.41 5.53
N GLY A 181 24.54 20.13 5.78
CA GLY A 181 24.56 21.58 5.96
C GLY A 181 23.52 22.16 6.92
N SER A 182 23.27 21.56 8.09
CA SER A 182 22.60 22.28 9.19
C SER A 182 22.91 21.66 10.55
N ASP A 183 24.17 21.79 10.99
CA ASP A 183 24.46 21.74 12.43
C ASP A 183 25.49 22.83 12.76
N ALA A 184 25.00 24.06 12.77
CA ALA A 184 25.66 25.18 13.42
C ALA A 184 24.75 25.64 14.56
N ALA A 185 25.13 25.19 15.76
CA ALA A 185 24.68 25.60 17.08
C ALA A 185 23.80 26.86 17.14
N THR A 186 22.62 26.72 17.74
CA THR A 186 21.88 27.87 18.28
C THR A 186 21.70 27.63 19.77
N GLU A 187 22.58 28.25 20.56
CA GLU A 187 22.35 28.49 21.99
C GLU A 187 21.07 29.34 22.17
N PRO A 188 20.30 29.14 23.25
CA PRO A 188 19.13 29.96 23.50
C PRO A 188 19.53 31.42 23.80
N PRO A 189 18.82 32.43 23.27
CA PRO A 189 19.20 33.82 23.43
C PRO A 189 18.91 34.31 24.86
N ALA A 190 19.88 35.05 25.40
CA ALA A 190 19.80 35.74 26.68
C ALA A 190 18.78 36.90 26.65
N GLU A 191 18.02 37.03 27.73
CA GLU A 191 17.12 38.16 27.97
C GLU A 191 17.93 39.44 28.18
N ASN A 192 17.64 40.49 27.41
CA ASN A 192 18.19 41.83 27.64
C ASN A 192 17.07 42.80 28.02
N GLU A 193 17.22 43.40 29.20
CA GLU A 193 16.44 44.56 29.67
C GLU A 193 16.68 45.77 28.74
N PRO A 194 15.67 46.63 28.49
CA PRO A 194 15.83 47.77 27.60
C PRO A 194 16.41 48.98 28.36
N GLU A 195 17.63 49.39 28.00
CA GLU A 195 18.20 50.68 28.40
C GLU A 195 18.05 51.73 27.29
N VAL A 196 17.12 52.64 27.53
CA VAL A 196 17.02 54.07 27.19
C VAL A 196 17.84 54.62 26.01
N ALA A 197 17.15 55.24 25.05
CA ALA A 197 17.71 56.26 24.18
C ALA A 197 16.92 57.57 24.31
N GLY A 198 17.64 58.67 24.65
CA GLY A 198 17.20 60.07 24.52
C GLY A 198 16.87 60.41 23.06
N GLU A 199 16.12 61.46 22.74
CA GLU A 199 16.33 62.91 22.93
C GLU A 199 15.02 63.63 22.45
N PRO A 200 14.86 64.97 22.39
CA PRO A 200 15.68 66.09 22.87
C PRO A 200 14.90 67.11 23.74
N GLU A 201 15.63 68.13 24.18
CA GLU A 201 15.20 69.30 24.93
C GLU A 201 14.00 70.06 24.32
N ALA A 202 13.08 70.48 25.19
CA ALA A 202 12.13 71.58 24.94
C ALA A 202 12.39 72.67 25.99
N GLY A 203 12.50 73.90 25.50
CA GLY A 203 13.01 75.06 26.23
C GLY A 203 12.14 75.57 27.37
N GLY A 204 12.73 76.51 28.11
CA GLY A 204 12.18 77.07 29.33
C GLY A 204 11.11 78.15 29.14
N GLU A 205 10.53 78.46 30.30
CA GLU A 205 9.76 79.65 30.74
C GLU A 205 8.55 80.11 29.91
#